data_AF-A0A7R9WEW8-F1
#
_entry.id   AF-A0A7R9WEW8-F1
#
_cell.length_a   1.000
_cell.length_b   1.000
_cell.length_c   1.000
_cell.angle_alpha   90.00
_cell.angle_beta   90.00
_cell.angle_gamma   90.00
#
_symmetry.space_group_name_H-M   'P 1'
#
loop_
_entity.id
_entity.type
_entity.pdbx_description
1 polymer ?
#
loop_
_entity_poly.entity_id
_entity_poly.type
_entity_poly.pdbx_seq_one_letter_code
_entity_poly.pdbx_strand_id
1 'polypeptide(L)'
;VLSTLREHNVDTIVHFAAESHVDRSITGPDAFIETNVVGTHTMLKAAREHWISGDEVKPHRFHHVSTDEVYGSLKPGDPGFHEEQKYETNSPYSASKAASDH
;
A
#
# COMPACT_ATOMS: atom_id res chain seq x y z
N VAL A 1 11.13 -9.75 -8.03
CA VAL A 1 10.45 -9.85 -6.70
C VAL A 1 10.32 -11.30 -6.25
N LEU A 2 9.49 -12.14 -6.88
CA LEU A 2 9.28 -13.52 -6.41
C LEU A 2 10.57 -14.35 -6.29
N SER A 3 11.48 -14.24 -7.27
CA SER A 3 12.80 -14.90 -7.20
C SER A 3 13.57 -14.48 -5.96
N THR A 4 13.64 -13.19 -5.66
CA THR A 4 14.27 -12.61 -4.47
C THR A 4 13.63 -13.10 -3.18
N LEU A 5 12.30 -13.16 -3.11
CA LEU A 5 11.59 -13.69 -1.94
C LEU A 5 11.97 -15.16 -1.68
N ARG A 6 12.03 -15.97 -2.74
CA ARG A 6 12.43 -17.39 -2.67
C ARG A 6 13.89 -17.57 -2.28
N GLU A 7 14.79 -16.82 -2.91
CA GLU A 7 16.23 -16.88 -2.68
C GLU A 7 16.60 -16.60 -1.22
N HIS A 8 15.95 -15.60 -0.61
CA HIS A 8 16.22 -15.21 0.78
C HIS A 8 15.26 -15.84 1.79
N ASN A 9 14.32 -16.69 1.34
CA ASN A 9 13.26 -17.27 2.16
C ASN A 9 12.58 -16.21 3.06
N VAL A 10 12.17 -15.10 2.45
CA VAL A 10 11.61 -13.94 3.17
C VAL A 10 10.30 -14.32 3.82
N ASP A 11 10.17 -14.19 5.14
CA ASP A 11 8.91 -14.38 5.87
C ASP A 11 8.13 -13.07 6.11
N THR A 12 8.81 -11.92 6.07
CA THR A 12 8.22 -10.62 6.39
C THR A 12 8.57 -9.59 5.34
N ILE A 13 7.54 -8.89 4.84
CA ILE A 13 7.69 -7.73 3.94
C ILE A 13 7.17 -6.50 4.67
N VAL A 14 7.95 -5.42 4.66
CA VAL A 14 7.47 -4.09 5.04
C VAL A 14 7.50 -3.20 3.80
N HIS A 15 6.31 -2.92 3.25
CA HIS A 15 6.15 -2.28 1.94
C HIS A 15 6.00 -0.76 2.09
N PHE A 16 7.13 -0.06 1.97
CA PHE A 16 7.18 1.41 1.99
C PHE A 16 7.19 2.05 0.60
N ALA A 17 7.51 1.29 -0.45
CA ALA A 17 7.78 1.84 -1.77
C ALA A 17 6.51 2.41 -2.41
N ALA A 18 6.52 3.72 -2.66
CA ALA A 18 5.42 4.48 -3.22
C ALA A 18 5.93 5.80 -3.81
N GLU A 19 5.20 6.36 -4.77
CA GLU A 19 5.24 7.80 -5.03
C GLU A 19 4.45 8.51 -3.92
N SER A 20 5.06 9.48 -3.23
CA SER A 20 4.54 10.07 -2.00
C SER A 20 4.24 11.56 -2.05
N HIS A 21 4.59 12.25 -3.13
CA HIS A 21 4.49 13.71 -3.20
C HIS A 21 3.14 14.18 -3.74
N VAL A 22 2.30 14.76 -2.89
CA VAL A 22 0.93 15.21 -3.24
C VAL A 22 0.91 16.11 -4.49
N ASP A 23 1.72 17.16 -4.56
CA ASP A 23 1.71 18.09 -5.72
C ASP A 23 2.09 17.41 -7.05
N ARG A 24 3.03 16.45 -7.02
CA ARG A 24 3.38 15.68 -8.22
C ARG A 24 2.22 14.80 -8.68
N SER A 25 1.41 14.31 -7.76
CA SER A 25 0.24 13.49 -8.09
C SER A 25 -0.83 14.28 -8.87
N ILE A 26 -0.93 15.59 -8.65
CA ILE A 26 -1.88 16.45 -9.37
C ILE A 26 -1.44 16.66 -10.81
N THR A 27 -0.14 16.84 -11.03
CA THR A 27 0.42 17.15 -12.37
C THR A 27 0.79 15.92 -13.18
N GLY A 28 1.04 14.77 -12.52
CA GLY A 28 1.41 13.50 -13.14
C GLY A 28 0.88 12.29 -12.35
N PRO A 29 -0.44 12.03 -12.38
CA PRO A 29 -1.06 10.97 -11.58
C PRO A 29 -0.70 9.55 -12.02
N ASP A 30 -0.32 9.34 -13.29
CA ASP A 30 -0.08 8.00 -13.85
C ASP A 30 1.02 7.24 -13.09
N ALA A 31 2.07 7.94 -12.66
CA ALA A 31 3.17 7.35 -11.88
C ALA A 31 2.69 6.82 -10.51
N PHE A 32 1.66 7.44 -9.93
CA PHE A 32 1.07 7.02 -8.66
C PHE A 32 0.19 5.79 -8.84
N ILE A 33 -0.54 5.69 -9.96
CA ILE A 33 -1.31 4.48 -10.29
C ILE A 33 -0.36 3.30 -10.51
N GLU A 34 0.67 3.48 -11.34
CA GLU A 34 1.63 2.41 -11.65
C GLU A 34 2.37 1.95 -10.37
N THR A 35 2.90 2.89 -9.59
CA THR A 35 3.72 2.53 -8.44
C THR A 35 2.88 2.08 -7.25
N ASN A 36 1.88 2.88 -6.85
CA ASN A 36 1.19 2.66 -5.57
C ASN A 36 0.14 1.56 -5.70
N VAL A 37 -0.56 1.47 -6.84
CA VAL A 37 -1.62 0.47 -7.04
C VAL A 37 -1.06 -0.78 -7.72
N VAL A 38 -0.54 -0.65 -8.94
CA VAL A 38 -0.06 -1.81 -9.72
C VAL A 38 1.17 -2.45 -9.07
N GLY A 39 2.08 -1.64 -8.53
CA GLY A 39 3.24 -2.09 -7.76
C GLY A 39 2.85 -2.87 -6.50
N THR A 40 1.91 -2.36 -5.70
CA THR A 40 1.40 -3.07 -4.50
C THR A 40 0.73 -4.38 -4.88
N HIS A 41 -0.13 -4.39 -5.91
CA HIS A 41 -0.73 -5.63 -6.41
C HIS A 41 0.33 -6.65 -6.85
N THR A 42 1.39 -6.20 -7.52
CA THR A 42 2.52 -7.06 -7.93
C THR A 42 3.26 -7.65 -6.72
N MET A 43 3.49 -6.85 -5.67
CA MET A 43 4.10 -7.30 -4.42
C MET A 43 3.22 -8.33 -3.69
N LEU A 44 1.92 -8.07 -3.56
CA LEU A 44 0.95 -8.98 -2.95
C LEU A 44 0.86 -10.31 -3.70
N LYS A 45 0.85 -10.27 -5.04
CA LYS A 45 0.87 -11.49 -5.87
C LYS A 45 2.13 -12.32 -5.63
N ALA A 46 3.30 -11.68 -5.58
CA ALA A 46 4.56 -12.37 -5.31
C ALA A 46 4.62 -12.96 -3.89
N ALA A 47 4.12 -12.21 -2.90
CA ALA A 47 4.02 -12.64 -1.51
C ALA A 47 3.10 -13.87 -1.36
N ARG A 48 1.89 -13.80 -1.93
CA ARG A 48 0.93 -14.92 -1.96
C ARG A 48 1.54 -16.17 -2.58
N GLU A 49 2.20 -16.01 -3.72
CA GLU A 49 2.87 -17.10 -4.44
C GLU A 49 4.01 -17.73 -3.62
N HIS A 50 4.73 -16.93 -2.83
CA HIS A 50 5.84 -17.44 -2.01
C HIS A 50 5.39 -18.15 -0.73
N TRP A 51 4.33 -17.65 -0.10
CA TRP A 51 3.89 -18.06 1.24
C TRP A 51 2.70 -19.01 1.26
N ILE A 52 1.79 -18.92 0.29
CA ILE A 52 0.46 -19.54 0.36
C ILE A 52 0.22 -20.55 -0.76
N SER A 53 0.83 -20.37 -1.94
CA SER A 53 0.54 -21.19 -3.14
C SER A 53 1.20 -22.57 -3.18
N GLY A 54 2.00 -22.93 -2.17
CA GLY A 54 2.57 -24.28 -2.03
C GLY A 54 1.66 -25.24 -1.27
N ASP A 55 2.15 -26.46 -1.01
CA ASP A 55 1.41 -27.49 -0.25
C ASP A 55 1.18 -27.10 1.21
N GLU A 56 2.05 -26.25 1.76
CA GLU A 56 1.96 -25.72 3.13
C GLU A 56 2.00 -24.20 3.12
N VAL A 57 1.14 -23.59 3.95
CA VAL A 57 1.18 -22.14 4.20
C VAL A 57 2.33 -21.85 5.16
N LYS A 58 3.28 -21.05 4.70
CA LYS A 58 4.42 -20.63 5.51
C LYS A 58 4.01 -19.57 6.54
N PRO A 59 4.63 -19.49 7.72
CA PRO A 59 4.50 -18.31 8.58
C PRO A 59 4.92 -17.06 7.80
N HIS A 60 4.06 -16.03 7.78
CA HIS A 60 4.34 -14.82 7.00
C HIS A 60 3.68 -13.56 7.57
N ARG A 61 4.23 -12.40 7.21
CA ARG A 61 3.62 -11.10 7.46
C ARG A 61 3.87 -10.12 6.31
N PHE A 62 2.79 -9.56 5.77
CA PHE A 62 2.84 -8.40 4.89
C PHE A 62 2.44 -7.15 5.68
N HIS A 63 3.40 -6.29 6.01
CA HIS A 63 3.14 -5.00 6.65
C HIS A 63 3.10 -3.93 5.56
N HIS A 64 1.90 -3.53 5.18
CA HIS A 64 1.68 -2.43 4.24
C HIS A 64 1.70 -1.10 4.97
N VAL A 65 2.50 -0.14 4.48
CA VAL A 65 2.61 1.18 5.09
C VAL A 65 1.84 2.18 4.26
N SER A 66 0.73 2.67 4.82
CA SER A 66 -0.15 3.66 4.19
C SER A 66 0.05 5.06 4.78
N THR A 67 -0.97 5.91 4.68
CA THR A 67 -0.98 7.30 5.15
C THR A 67 -2.34 7.63 5.75
N ASP A 68 -2.37 8.55 6.70
CA ASP A 68 -3.58 9.14 7.24
C ASP A 68 -4.35 9.99 6.20
N GLU A 69 -3.71 10.45 5.12
CA GLU A 69 -4.38 11.18 4.05
C GLU A 69 -5.51 10.40 3.36
N VAL A 70 -5.59 9.07 3.56
CA VAL A 70 -6.73 8.26 3.08
C VAL A 70 -8.05 8.68 3.75
N TYR A 71 -7.98 9.22 4.96
CA TYR A 71 -9.13 9.71 5.72
C TYR A 71 -9.51 11.16 5.40
N GLY A 72 -8.80 11.82 4.48
CA GLY A 72 -9.13 13.18 4.05
C GLY A 72 -8.53 14.26 4.95
N SER A 73 -9.36 15.14 5.49
CA SER A 73 -8.91 16.35 6.21
C SER A 73 -9.66 16.56 7.52
N LEU A 74 -8.96 17.07 8.54
CA LEU A 74 -9.55 17.49 9.80
C LEU A 74 -9.69 19.02 9.86
N LYS A 75 -10.76 19.51 10.48
CA LYS A 75 -10.91 20.92 10.88
C LYS A 75 -10.32 21.15 12.27
N PRO A 76 -9.98 22.41 12.61
CA PRO A 76 -9.58 22.74 13.98
C PRO A 76 -10.64 22.32 14.99
N GLY A 77 -10.25 21.47 15.95
CA GLY A 77 -11.13 20.96 17.00
C GLY A 77 -11.78 19.60 16.69
N ASP A 78 -11.62 19.06 15.48
CA ASP A 78 -12.04 17.68 15.18
C ASP A 78 -11.17 16.68 15.97
N PRO A 79 -11.74 15.52 16.38
CA PRO A 79 -10.93 14.44 16.93
C PRO A 79 -9.92 13.93 15.89
N GLY A 80 -8.81 13.35 16.36
CA GLY A 80 -7.85 12.69 15.48
C GLY A 80 -8.49 11.53 14.71
N PHE A 81 -7.88 11.14 13.59
CA PHE A 81 -8.34 10.01 12.80
C PHE A 81 -8.29 8.70 13.59
N HIS A 82 -9.16 7.74 13.25
CA HIS A 82 -9.19 6.40 13.83
C HIS A 82 -9.54 5.35 12.77
N GLU A 83 -9.22 4.09 13.02
CA GLU A 83 -9.18 3.01 12.03
C GLU A 83 -10.55 2.66 11.41
N GLU A 84 -11.64 2.97 12.11
CA GLU A 84 -13.02 2.73 11.65
C GLU A 84 -13.58 3.86 10.76
N GLN A 85 -12.84 4.96 10.58
CA GLN A 85 -13.28 6.05 9.73
C GLN A 85 -13.30 5.65 8.25
N LYS A 86 -14.21 6.29 7.51
CA LYS A 86 -14.32 6.07 6.08
C LYS A 86 -13.18 6.78 5.35
N TYR A 87 -12.78 6.21 4.21
CA TYR A 87 -11.86 6.88 3.31
C TYR A 87 -12.54 8.05 2.61
N GLU A 88 -11.89 9.21 2.63
CA GLU A 88 -12.38 10.48 2.07
C GLU A 88 -11.24 11.22 1.36
N THR A 89 -10.61 10.52 0.41
CA THR A 89 -9.39 10.96 -0.27
C THR A 89 -9.56 12.26 -1.05
N ASN A 90 -8.58 13.18 -0.91
CA ASN A 90 -8.62 14.52 -1.52
C ASN A 90 -7.59 14.76 -2.64
N SER A 91 -6.76 13.78 -3.00
CA SER A 91 -5.74 13.91 -4.05
C SER A 91 -5.52 12.59 -4.80
N PRO A 92 -4.92 12.62 -6.02
CA PRO A 92 -4.54 11.38 -6.72
C PRO A 92 -3.58 10.51 -5.90
N TYR A 93 -2.68 11.13 -5.11
CA TYR A 93 -1.84 10.41 -4.15
C TYR A 93 -2.67 9.65 -3.11
N SER A 94 -3.53 10.33 -2.34
CA SER A 94 -4.30 9.66 -1.28
C SER A 94 -5.30 8.65 -1.83
N ALA A 95 -5.88 8.91 -3.01
CA ALA A 95 -6.69 7.94 -3.74
C ALA A 95 -5.89 6.69 -4.12
N SER A 96 -4.64 6.84 -4.60
CA SER A 96 -3.78 5.70 -4.93
C SER A 96 -3.33 4.91 -3.69
N LYS A 97 -3.14 5.57 -2.54
CA LYS A 97 -2.84 4.90 -1.27
C LYS A 97 -4.05 4.14 -0.74
N ALA A 98 -5.23 4.76 -0.73
CA ALA A 98 -6.49 4.11 -0.40
C ALA A 98 -6.77 2.89 -1.29
N ALA A 99 -6.50 2.99 -2.60
CA ALA A 99 -6.62 1.85 -3.52
C ALA A 99 -5.58 0.75 -3.28
N SER A 100 -4.44 1.06 -2.67
CA SER A 100 -3.43 0.06 -2.30
C SER A 100 -3.74 -0.66 -0.98
N ASP A 101 -4.63 -0.08 -0.16
CA ASP A 101 -5.05 -0.63 1.13
C ASP A 101 -6.15 -1.70 1.00
N HIS A 102 -6.82 -1.79 -0.16
CA HIS A 102 -7.95 -2.68 -0.46
C HIS A 102 -7.67 -3.60 -1.66
#